data_AF-A0A1S4AVN7-F1
#
_entry.id   AF-A0A1S4AVN7-F1
#
_cell.length_a   1.000
_cell.length_b   1.000
_cell.length_c   1.000
_cell.angle_alpha   90.00
_cell.angle_beta   90.00
_cell.angle_gamma   90.00
#
_symmetry.space_group_name_H-M   'P 1'
#
loop_
_entity.id
_entity.type
_entity.pdbx_description
1 polymer ?
#
loop_
_entity_poly.entity_id
_entity_poly.type
_entity_poly.pdbx_seq_one_letter_code
_entity_poly.pdbx_strand_id
1 'polypeptide(L)'
;MGPVKELAPKADGHGTRVAATAAGSPVAGASYCGLAAGTAKGGSPGSRIAVYRICTPYGCSGSAIMKAFDYALADGVDIINLSIGQPAAAEFEFSRNPIAIGAFHAVEKGILVVTSAGNDGPLRETVVNVVPWIFTVSATTIDRNIETHIPLGRNKLIKVFKKKNNVILTTSYLSRTSFNTNSIVAPKLGSFPGAVITQGDGIKIHSYINSTRNSVATILPTVSIDNFKQAPVVAFFSSRGPAYNTPKLLRPDIAAPGTAILAAWPTNDTEVSRSGQEPPLFNILSGTSLSCPHVSAIAATLKSQNPTWSSSAIRI
;
A
#
# COMPACT_ATOMS: atom_id res chain seq x y z
N MET A 1 -23.28 -22.38 20.04
CA MET A 1 -23.07 -21.02 20.62
C MET A 1 -23.30 -20.01 19.49
N GLY A 2 -24.05 -18.94 19.74
CA GLY A 2 -24.35 -17.94 18.71
C GLY A 2 -23.14 -17.06 18.35
N PRO A 3 -23.18 -16.32 17.23
CA PRO A 3 -22.10 -15.43 16.84
C PRO A 3 -21.96 -14.30 17.87
N VAL A 4 -20.80 -14.23 18.52
CA VAL A 4 -20.46 -13.15 19.45
C VAL A 4 -20.41 -11.85 18.65
N LYS A 5 -21.29 -10.90 19.00
CA LYS A 5 -21.29 -9.55 18.44
C LYS A 5 -20.17 -8.73 19.08
N GLU A 6 -18.93 -9.13 18.80
CA GLU A 6 -17.74 -8.42 19.29
C GLU A 6 -17.66 -7.06 18.58
N LEU A 7 -17.79 -5.98 19.36
CA LEU A 7 -17.58 -4.61 18.89
C LEU A 7 -16.12 -4.49 18.43
N ALA A 8 -15.90 -4.63 17.12
CA ALA A 8 -14.58 -4.82 16.57
C ALA A 8 -13.61 -3.69 16.98
N PRO A 9 -12.53 -3.99 17.73
CA PRO A 9 -11.55 -2.98 18.10
C PRO A 9 -10.85 -2.46 16.85
N LYS A 10 -10.88 -1.14 16.67
CA LYS A 10 -10.17 -0.32 15.65
C LYS A 10 -9.93 -1.02 14.32
N ALA A 11 -10.88 -0.90 13.39
CA ALA A 11 -10.77 -1.48 12.06
C ALA A 11 -9.58 -0.87 11.28
N ASP A 12 -8.51 -1.64 11.13
CA ASP A 12 -7.30 -1.29 10.38
C ASP A 12 -7.57 -1.02 8.87
N GLY A 13 -8.71 -1.50 8.35
CA GLY A 13 -9.18 -1.24 6.98
C GLY A 13 -8.35 -1.91 5.87
N HIS A 14 -7.14 -2.37 6.19
CA HIS A 14 -6.20 -3.01 5.28
C HIS A 14 -6.83 -4.19 4.52
N GLY A 15 -7.47 -5.13 5.22
CA GLY A 15 -8.13 -6.29 4.60
C GLY A 15 -9.25 -5.90 3.63
N THR A 16 -10.12 -4.97 4.02
CA THR A 16 -11.20 -4.43 3.18
C THR A 16 -10.66 -3.80 1.89
N ARG A 17 -9.60 -3.00 2.03
CA ARG A 17 -8.90 -2.37 0.91
C ARG A 17 -8.28 -3.39 -0.04
N VAL A 18 -7.56 -4.38 0.49
CA VAL A 18 -6.87 -5.41 -0.32
C VAL A 18 -7.88 -6.25 -1.09
N ALA A 19 -8.96 -6.69 -0.44
CA ALA A 19 -10.06 -7.40 -1.08
C ALA A 19 -10.74 -6.57 -2.17
N ALA A 20 -11.01 -5.29 -1.92
CA ALA A 20 -11.61 -4.38 -2.89
C ALA A 20 -10.71 -4.13 -4.12
N THR A 21 -9.40 -3.99 -3.93
CA THR A 21 -8.44 -3.87 -5.05
C THR A 21 -8.38 -5.15 -5.90
N ALA A 22 -8.50 -6.33 -5.28
CA ALA A 22 -8.48 -7.59 -6.01
C ALA A 22 -9.76 -7.81 -6.83
N ALA A 23 -10.93 -7.80 -6.18
CA ALA A 23 -12.19 -8.23 -6.79
C ALA A 23 -13.40 -7.40 -6.34
N GLY A 24 -13.21 -6.15 -5.91
CA GLY A 24 -14.31 -5.26 -5.57
C GLY A 24 -15.22 -4.96 -6.77
N SER A 25 -16.53 -5.05 -6.54
CA SER A 25 -17.55 -4.67 -7.53
C SER A 25 -17.41 -3.21 -7.97
N PRO A 26 -17.83 -2.83 -9.19
CA PRO A 26 -17.80 -1.43 -9.63
C PRO A 26 -18.68 -0.52 -8.77
N VAL A 27 -18.11 0.57 -8.25
CA VAL A 27 -18.81 1.63 -7.51
C VAL A 27 -18.54 2.98 -8.16
N ALA A 28 -19.57 3.57 -8.75
CA ALA A 28 -19.52 4.90 -9.36
C ALA A 28 -19.46 6.00 -8.29
N GLY A 29 -18.87 7.16 -8.62
CA GLY A 29 -18.74 8.30 -7.70
C GLY A 29 -17.74 8.08 -6.56
N ALA A 30 -16.92 7.02 -6.63
CA ALA A 30 -15.88 6.74 -5.67
C ALA A 30 -14.82 7.86 -5.69
N SER A 31 -14.53 8.44 -4.53
CA SER A 31 -13.44 9.39 -4.33
C SER A 31 -13.01 9.39 -2.87
N TYR A 32 -11.79 9.87 -2.59
CA TYR A 32 -11.39 10.22 -1.23
C TYR A 32 -11.37 11.73 -1.11
N CYS A 33 -12.40 12.31 -0.49
CA CYS A 33 -12.52 13.76 -0.33
C CYS A 33 -12.49 14.54 -1.66
N GLY A 34 -13.01 13.95 -2.76
CA GLY A 34 -12.93 14.50 -4.13
C GLY A 34 -11.66 14.13 -4.90
N LEU A 35 -10.64 13.54 -4.25
CA LEU A 35 -9.44 13.04 -4.92
C LEU A 35 -9.69 11.69 -5.60
N ALA A 36 -9.01 11.46 -6.73
CA ALA A 36 -9.12 10.26 -7.55
C ALA A 36 -10.57 9.89 -7.92
N ALA A 37 -11.43 10.89 -8.16
CA ALA A 37 -12.84 10.68 -8.43
C ALA A 37 -13.08 9.85 -9.71
N GLY A 38 -13.98 8.87 -9.62
CA GLY A 38 -14.35 8.03 -10.77
C GLY A 38 -15.18 6.81 -10.36
N THR A 39 -15.03 5.72 -11.12
CA THR A 39 -15.60 4.41 -10.76
C THR A 39 -14.51 3.52 -10.20
N ALA A 40 -14.56 3.22 -8.90
CA ALA A 40 -13.67 2.24 -8.29
C ALA A 40 -14.12 0.83 -8.65
N LYS A 41 -13.18 -0.05 -9.03
CA LYS A 41 -13.41 -1.48 -9.26
C LYS A 41 -12.13 -2.25 -8.94
N GLY A 42 -12.27 -3.51 -8.55
CA GLY A 42 -11.13 -4.43 -8.45
C GLY A 42 -10.58 -4.84 -9.81
N GLY A 43 -9.42 -5.48 -9.82
CA GLY A 43 -8.81 -6.03 -11.04
C GLY A 43 -9.63 -7.16 -11.69
N SER A 44 -10.35 -7.96 -10.89
CA SER A 44 -11.22 -9.04 -11.37
C SER A 44 -12.57 -9.04 -10.63
N PRO A 45 -13.51 -8.12 -10.96
CA PRO A 45 -14.78 -7.98 -10.23
C PRO A 45 -15.75 -9.17 -10.36
N GLY A 46 -15.46 -10.14 -11.22
CA GLY A 46 -16.21 -11.39 -11.34
C GLY A 46 -15.73 -12.52 -10.42
N SER A 47 -14.55 -12.36 -9.80
CA SER A 47 -14.01 -13.35 -8.84
C SER A 47 -14.76 -13.31 -7.51
N ARG A 48 -14.91 -14.48 -6.89
CA ARG A 48 -15.43 -14.59 -5.51
C ARG A 48 -14.31 -14.29 -4.52
N ILE A 49 -14.67 -13.77 -3.33
CA ILE A 49 -13.71 -13.46 -2.26
C ILE A 49 -14.01 -14.33 -1.03
N ALA A 50 -13.03 -15.14 -0.62
CA ALA A 50 -12.97 -15.76 0.70
C ALA A 50 -12.02 -14.95 1.60
N VAL A 51 -12.41 -14.71 2.86
CA VAL A 51 -11.66 -13.82 3.78
C VAL A 51 -11.25 -14.56 5.04
N TYR A 52 -9.95 -14.77 5.20
CA TYR A 52 -9.35 -15.38 6.39
C TYR A 52 -8.63 -14.31 7.22
N ARG A 53 -9.23 -13.89 8.34
CA ARG A 53 -8.66 -12.86 9.22
C ARG A 53 -7.57 -13.45 10.11
N ILE A 54 -6.31 -13.14 9.78
CA ILE A 54 -5.11 -13.60 10.51
C ILE A 54 -4.40 -12.51 11.34
N CYS A 55 -4.74 -11.23 11.11
CA CYS A 55 -4.09 -10.10 11.74
C CYS A 55 -4.98 -9.42 12.79
N THR A 56 -4.32 -8.97 13.85
CA THR A 56 -4.85 -8.20 14.97
C THR A 56 -4.08 -6.87 15.08
N PRO A 57 -4.50 -5.91 15.92
CA PRO A 57 -3.71 -4.71 16.21
C PRO A 57 -2.30 -5.00 16.76
N TYR A 58 -2.01 -6.21 17.21
CA TYR A 58 -0.69 -6.67 17.70
C TYR A 58 0.12 -7.41 16.64
N GLY A 59 -0.34 -7.44 15.38
CA GLY A 59 0.27 -8.18 14.28
C GLY A 59 -0.47 -9.48 13.92
N CYS A 60 0.17 -10.30 13.09
CA CYS A 60 -0.38 -11.53 12.53
C CYS A 60 0.44 -12.72 13.04
N SER A 61 -0.16 -13.62 13.82
CA SER A 61 0.58 -14.74 14.42
C SER A 61 0.83 -15.86 13.41
N GLY A 62 1.96 -16.56 13.53
CA GLY A 62 2.28 -17.70 12.67
C GLY A 62 1.23 -18.82 12.74
N SER A 63 0.65 -19.06 13.91
CA SER A 63 -0.44 -20.03 14.09
C SER A 63 -1.73 -19.62 13.37
N ALA A 64 -2.06 -18.33 13.33
CA ALA A 64 -3.21 -17.85 12.56
C ALA A 64 -2.95 -17.95 11.04
N ILE A 65 -1.72 -17.62 10.60
CA ILE A 65 -1.30 -17.78 9.19
C ILE A 65 -1.45 -19.25 8.75
N MET A 66 -0.87 -20.21 9.48
CA MET A 66 -0.98 -21.63 9.15
C MET A 66 -2.43 -22.10 9.11
N LYS A 67 -3.23 -21.77 10.13
CA LYS A 67 -4.65 -22.17 10.18
C LYS A 67 -5.47 -21.57 9.03
N ALA A 68 -5.14 -20.38 8.56
CA ALA A 68 -5.79 -19.77 7.40
C ALA A 68 -5.39 -20.43 6.09
N PHE A 69 -4.15 -20.90 5.95
CA PHE A 69 -3.79 -21.79 4.84
C PHE A 69 -4.61 -23.07 4.90
N ASP A 70 -4.65 -23.78 6.04
CA ASP A 70 -5.44 -25.03 6.17
C ASP A 70 -6.90 -24.86 5.71
N TYR A 71 -7.58 -23.79 6.15
CA TYR A 71 -8.93 -23.48 5.68
C TYR A 71 -9.00 -23.13 4.19
N ALA A 72 -8.11 -22.27 3.67
CA ALA A 72 -8.09 -21.92 2.26
C ALA A 72 -7.85 -23.13 1.33
N LEU A 73 -7.02 -24.08 1.77
CA LEU A 73 -6.74 -25.34 1.06
C LEU A 73 -7.90 -26.34 1.14
N ALA A 74 -8.70 -26.29 2.21
CA ALA A 74 -9.90 -27.11 2.39
C ALA A 74 -11.11 -26.54 1.62
N ASP A 75 -11.25 -25.22 1.60
CA ASP A 75 -12.31 -24.49 0.87
C ASP A 75 -12.09 -24.49 -0.66
N GLY A 76 -10.89 -24.85 -1.12
CA GLY A 76 -10.56 -25.02 -2.54
C GLY A 76 -10.38 -23.70 -3.30
N VAL A 77 -9.74 -22.69 -2.70
CA VAL A 77 -9.51 -21.39 -3.36
C VAL A 77 -8.52 -21.50 -4.53
N ASP A 78 -8.73 -20.75 -5.62
CA ASP A 78 -7.84 -20.78 -6.79
C ASP A 78 -6.51 -20.01 -6.60
N ILE A 79 -6.57 -18.87 -5.90
CA ILE A 79 -5.46 -17.92 -5.72
C ILE A 79 -5.49 -17.40 -4.27
N ILE A 80 -4.33 -17.36 -3.61
CA ILE A 80 -4.17 -16.75 -2.28
C ILE A 80 -3.40 -15.43 -2.43
N ASN A 81 -4.08 -14.32 -2.12
CA ASN A 81 -3.45 -13.02 -1.95
C ASN A 81 -3.02 -12.83 -0.49
N LEU A 82 -1.73 -12.71 -0.22
CA LEU A 82 -1.18 -12.53 1.13
C LEU A 82 -0.33 -11.26 1.22
N SER A 83 -0.98 -10.16 1.56
CA SER A 83 -0.40 -8.81 1.65
C SER A 83 0.25 -8.52 3.01
N ILE A 84 1.02 -9.48 3.55
CA ILE A 84 1.81 -9.38 4.78
C ILE A 84 3.20 -9.97 4.56
N GLY A 85 4.12 -9.80 5.51
CA GLY A 85 5.45 -10.40 5.48
C GLY A 85 6.14 -10.29 6.85
N GLN A 86 7.23 -11.03 6.99
CA GLN A 86 8.13 -10.99 8.15
C GLN A 86 9.32 -10.06 7.85
N PRO A 87 9.94 -9.38 8.84
CA PRO A 87 11.16 -8.60 8.59
C PRO A 87 12.26 -9.42 7.89
N ALA A 88 12.89 -8.85 6.86
CA ALA A 88 13.81 -9.55 5.95
C ALA A 88 14.95 -10.30 6.68
N ALA A 89 15.50 -9.69 7.74
CA ALA A 89 16.53 -10.31 8.55
C ALA A 89 16.09 -11.66 9.13
N ALA A 90 14.84 -11.77 9.60
CA ALA A 90 14.33 -12.98 10.26
C ALA A 90 14.03 -14.15 9.29
N GLU A 91 14.13 -13.96 7.96
CA GLU A 91 13.98 -15.03 6.96
C GLU A 91 15.22 -15.94 6.90
N PHE A 92 15.65 -16.47 8.05
CA PHE A 92 16.82 -17.35 8.20
C PHE A 92 16.54 -18.81 7.84
N GLU A 93 15.32 -19.31 8.10
CA GLU A 93 14.96 -20.72 7.85
C GLU A 93 13.54 -20.82 7.28
N PHE A 94 13.40 -21.27 6.03
CA PHE A 94 12.09 -21.40 5.37
C PHE A 94 11.19 -22.44 6.05
N SER A 95 11.78 -23.48 6.65
CA SER A 95 11.15 -24.49 7.50
C SER A 95 10.49 -23.95 8.78
N ARG A 96 10.79 -22.70 9.18
CA ARG A 96 10.17 -22.02 10.32
C ARG A 96 9.27 -20.85 9.93
N ASN A 97 9.26 -20.46 8.65
CA ASN A 97 8.45 -19.35 8.17
C ASN A 97 7.04 -19.88 7.83
N PRO A 98 5.98 -19.48 8.58
CA PRO A 98 4.63 -20.00 8.37
C PRO A 98 4.05 -19.61 7.01
N ILE A 99 4.49 -18.47 6.43
CA ILE A 99 4.10 -18.08 5.07
C ILE A 99 4.74 -19.03 4.05
N ALA A 100 6.00 -19.39 4.25
CA ALA A 100 6.71 -20.30 3.35
C ALA A 100 6.10 -21.71 3.34
N ILE A 101 5.84 -22.27 4.53
CA ILE A 101 5.28 -23.62 4.71
C ILE A 101 3.85 -23.69 4.15
N GLY A 102 2.97 -22.76 4.55
CA GLY A 102 1.60 -22.73 4.04
C GLY A 102 1.52 -22.52 2.54
N ALA A 103 2.39 -21.67 1.98
CA ALA A 103 2.46 -21.46 0.53
C ALA A 103 3.05 -22.64 -0.23
N PHE A 104 3.90 -23.45 0.39
CA PHE A 104 4.42 -24.68 -0.23
C PHE A 104 3.27 -25.66 -0.48
N HIS A 105 2.48 -25.97 0.55
CA HIS A 105 1.30 -26.84 0.43
C HIS A 105 0.19 -26.28 -0.46
N ALA A 106 0.07 -24.95 -0.58
CA ALA A 106 -0.81 -24.33 -1.56
C ALA A 106 -0.36 -24.62 -3.00
N VAL A 107 0.93 -24.44 -3.30
CA VAL A 107 1.47 -24.67 -4.64
C VAL A 107 1.49 -26.16 -5.01
N GLU A 108 1.70 -27.07 -4.05
CA GLU A 108 1.51 -28.52 -4.24
C GLU A 108 0.06 -28.87 -4.68
N LYS A 109 -0.94 -28.12 -4.19
CA LYS A 109 -2.35 -28.25 -4.59
C LYS A 109 -2.72 -27.45 -5.85
N GLY A 110 -1.74 -26.83 -6.54
CA GLY A 110 -1.96 -26.05 -7.75
C GLY A 110 -2.56 -24.66 -7.51
N ILE A 111 -2.53 -24.18 -6.27
CA ILE A 111 -3.02 -22.86 -5.84
C ILE A 111 -1.85 -21.89 -5.89
N LEU A 112 -2.03 -20.71 -6.51
CA LEU A 112 -0.97 -19.71 -6.58
C LEU A 112 -1.00 -18.81 -5.34
N VAL A 113 0.15 -18.57 -4.72
CA VAL A 113 0.30 -17.62 -3.62
C VAL A 113 1.03 -16.37 -4.11
N VAL A 114 0.35 -15.23 -4.03
CA VAL A 114 0.87 -13.91 -4.38
C VAL A 114 1.10 -13.12 -3.10
N THR A 115 2.28 -12.51 -2.95
CA THR A 115 2.67 -11.75 -1.75
C THR A 115 3.19 -10.36 -2.05
N SER A 116 3.14 -9.47 -1.05
CA SER A 116 3.79 -8.17 -1.07
C SER A 116 5.29 -8.27 -0.76
N ALA A 117 6.14 -7.56 -1.51
CA ALA A 117 7.59 -7.59 -1.36
C ALA A 117 8.14 -6.91 -0.07
N GLY A 118 7.33 -6.15 0.67
CA GLY A 118 7.75 -5.35 1.82
C GLY A 118 7.77 -3.84 1.55
N ASN A 119 7.87 -3.02 2.61
CA ASN A 119 7.82 -1.55 2.53
C ASN A 119 9.05 -0.86 3.16
N ASP A 120 10.16 -1.61 3.28
CA ASP A 120 11.38 -1.20 3.99
C ASP A 120 12.51 -0.74 3.04
N GLY A 121 12.18 -0.50 1.77
CA GLY A 121 13.08 0.10 0.78
C GLY A 121 13.52 1.53 1.14
N PRO A 122 14.53 2.09 0.44
CA PRO A 122 15.06 1.65 -0.85
C PRO A 122 16.35 0.84 -0.75
N LEU A 123 16.85 0.57 0.46
CA LEU A 123 18.12 -0.13 0.65
C LEU A 123 18.02 -1.58 0.14
N ARG A 124 19.15 -2.12 -0.34
CA ARG A 124 19.28 -3.54 -0.73
C ARG A 124 18.94 -4.46 0.45
N GLU A 125 18.59 -5.71 0.16
CA GLU A 125 18.35 -6.76 1.16
C GLU A 125 17.18 -6.48 2.12
N THR A 126 16.20 -5.70 1.67
CA THR A 126 14.98 -5.34 2.42
C THR A 126 13.76 -6.14 1.98
N VAL A 127 13.88 -6.96 0.93
CA VAL A 127 12.79 -7.78 0.37
C VAL A 127 12.45 -8.96 1.29
N VAL A 128 11.15 -9.24 1.39
CA VAL A 128 10.55 -10.31 2.20
C VAL A 128 9.70 -11.22 1.31
N ASN A 129 9.23 -12.35 1.85
CA ASN A 129 8.49 -13.38 1.11
C ASN A 129 9.30 -13.94 -0.07
N VAL A 130 10.55 -14.33 0.16
CA VAL A 130 11.49 -14.66 -0.94
C VAL A 130 11.40 -16.10 -1.46
N VAL A 131 10.62 -17.01 -0.87
CA VAL A 131 10.69 -18.46 -1.16
C VAL A 131 10.22 -18.83 -2.58
N PRO A 132 10.98 -19.66 -3.35
CA PRO A 132 10.83 -19.82 -4.81
C PRO A 132 9.41 -20.05 -5.35
N TRP A 133 8.54 -20.71 -4.58
CA TRP A 133 7.16 -21.03 -4.96
C TRP A 133 6.15 -19.88 -4.83
N ILE A 134 6.47 -18.81 -4.10
CA ILE A 134 5.63 -17.61 -3.97
C ILE A 134 5.89 -16.60 -5.10
N PHE A 135 4.85 -15.93 -5.58
CA PHE A 135 4.94 -14.79 -6.51
C PHE A 135 5.02 -13.47 -5.74
N THR A 136 6.16 -12.78 -5.80
CA THR A 136 6.46 -11.66 -4.88
C THR A 136 6.45 -10.31 -5.59
N VAL A 137 5.58 -9.39 -5.13
CA VAL A 137 5.16 -8.20 -5.88
C VAL A 137 5.67 -6.89 -5.27
N SER A 138 6.42 -6.13 -6.07
CA SER A 138 6.85 -4.77 -5.75
C SER A 138 5.79 -3.71 -6.10
N ALA A 139 5.95 -2.49 -5.57
CA ALA A 139 5.03 -1.38 -5.80
C ALA A 139 5.62 -0.36 -6.77
N THR A 140 4.83 0.07 -7.75
CA THR A 140 5.15 1.20 -8.64
C THR A 140 4.26 2.41 -8.40
N THR A 141 4.70 3.54 -8.95
CA THR A 141 3.85 4.71 -9.22
C THR A 141 2.90 4.45 -10.39
N ILE A 142 1.85 5.27 -10.46
CA ILE A 142 0.92 5.38 -11.59
C ILE A 142 1.01 6.79 -12.17
N ASP A 143 0.44 6.99 -13.35
CA ASP A 143 0.33 8.27 -14.05
C ASP A 143 -0.62 9.27 -13.38
N ARG A 144 -1.43 8.85 -12.41
CA ARG A 144 -2.11 9.77 -11.49
C ARG A 144 -1.20 10.17 -10.32
N ASN A 145 -0.87 11.45 -10.25
CA ASN A 145 -0.20 12.07 -9.12
C ASN A 145 -1.21 12.79 -8.19
N ILE A 146 -0.86 12.95 -6.91
CA ILE A 146 -1.67 13.68 -5.93
C ILE A 146 -0.82 14.81 -5.35
N GLU A 147 -1.09 16.04 -5.78
CA GLU A 147 -0.27 17.21 -5.45
C GLU A 147 -1.05 18.20 -4.58
N THR A 148 -0.35 18.81 -3.64
CA THR A 148 -0.77 20.03 -2.96
C THR A 148 0.14 21.16 -3.44
N HIS A 149 -0.41 22.34 -3.71
CA HIS A 149 0.35 23.47 -4.25
C HIS A 149 0.51 24.57 -3.21
N ILE A 150 1.73 25.08 -3.07
CA ILE A 150 2.08 26.19 -2.17
C ILE A 150 2.70 27.31 -3.00
N PRO A 151 1.92 28.33 -3.42
CA PRO A 151 2.48 29.59 -3.92
C PRO A 151 3.22 30.34 -2.80
N LEU A 152 4.46 30.72 -3.10
CA LEU A 152 5.26 31.68 -2.35
C LEU A 152 5.28 33.02 -3.09
N GLY A 153 5.37 34.12 -2.35
CA GLY A 153 5.40 35.48 -2.93
C GLY A 153 6.48 35.64 -4.02
N ARG A 154 6.12 36.38 -5.09
CA ARG A 154 6.88 36.51 -6.36
C ARG A 154 6.97 35.22 -7.19
N ASN A 155 5.82 34.70 -7.63
CA ASN A 155 5.66 33.67 -8.67
C ASN A 155 6.41 32.34 -8.44
N LYS A 156 6.79 32.00 -7.20
CA LYS A 156 7.46 30.74 -6.87
C LYS A 156 6.44 29.71 -6.39
N LEU A 157 6.05 28.78 -7.25
CA LEU A 157 5.16 27.67 -6.90
C LEU A 157 5.98 26.47 -6.40
N ILE A 158 5.64 25.94 -5.23
CA ILE A 158 6.15 24.64 -4.76
C ILE A 158 5.02 23.61 -4.83
N LYS A 159 5.32 22.49 -5.49
CA LYS A 159 4.45 21.32 -5.56
C LYS A 159 4.90 20.33 -4.50
N VAL A 160 3.98 19.94 -3.62
CA VAL A 160 4.30 19.23 -2.38
C VAL A 160 3.33 18.06 -2.16
N PHE A 161 3.77 17.05 -1.41
CA PHE A 161 2.98 15.85 -1.13
C PHE A 161 2.53 15.88 0.31
N LYS A 162 1.34 15.38 0.65
CA LYS A 162 0.97 15.26 2.06
C LYS A 162 1.78 14.11 2.69
N LYS A 163 2.23 14.21 3.95
CA LYS A 163 2.58 13.05 4.81
C LYS A 163 2.21 13.34 6.28
N LYS A 164 1.85 12.32 7.07
CA LYS A 164 1.58 12.45 8.52
C LYS A 164 2.87 12.30 9.33
N ASN A 165 3.38 13.42 9.84
CA ASN A 165 3.95 13.63 11.19
C ASN A 165 4.69 14.98 11.20
N ASN A 166 4.21 15.90 12.03
CA ASN A 166 4.78 17.20 12.42
C ASN A 166 5.78 17.88 11.46
N VAL A 167 5.24 18.68 10.54
CA VAL A 167 5.80 20.01 10.28
C VAL A 167 4.65 21.01 10.41
N ILE A 168 4.59 21.69 11.55
CA ILE A 168 3.71 22.84 11.74
C ILE A 168 4.47 24.05 11.17
N LEU A 169 3.90 24.72 10.18
CA LEU A 169 4.37 26.04 9.77
C LEU A 169 3.82 27.08 10.76
N THR A 170 4.39 27.13 11.96
CA THR A 170 4.24 28.24 12.91
C THR A 170 5.57 28.95 13.06
N THR A 171 5.53 30.28 12.97
CA THR A 171 6.68 31.18 12.99
C THR A 171 7.23 31.38 14.41
N SER A 172 7.65 30.30 15.07
CA SER A 172 8.47 30.35 16.29
C SER A 172 9.02 28.97 16.67
N TYR A 173 10.34 28.90 16.84
CA TYR A 173 11.10 27.86 17.55
C TYR A 173 11.33 26.48 16.90
N LEU A 174 12.48 25.88 17.29
CA LEU A 174 12.98 24.52 17.02
C LEU A 174 13.42 24.27 15.56
N SER A 175 14.71 24.20 15.21
CA SER A 175 15.82 23.44 15.79
C SER A 175 15.59 21.90 15.77
N ARG A 176 16.44 21.20 15.01
CA ARG A 176 16.58 19.73 14.91
C ARG A 176 15.31 18.95 14.48
N THR A 177 15.05 18.92 13.17
CA THR A 177 14.23 17.87 12.52
C THR A 177 15.09 17.03 11.57
N SER A 178 14.86 15.71 11.56
CA SER A 178 15.66 14.78 10.75
C SER A 178 15.17 14.74 9.31
N PHE A 179 16.03 15.09 8.36
CA PHE A 179 15.73 15.05 6.94
C PHE A 179 16.02 13.65 6.38
N ASN A 180 15.04 13.02 5.74
CA ASN A 180 15.28 11.90 4.83
C ASN A 180 14.66 12.22 3.46
N THR A 181 15.43 11.98 2.41
CA THR A 181 15.24 12.49 1.06
C THR A 181 14.52 11.49 0.14
N ASN A 182 13.86 12.03 -0.88
CA ASN A 182 13.35 11.36 -2.10
C ASN A 182 11.86 10.90 -2.18
N SER A 183 11.06 10.91 -1.09
CA SER A 183 9.57 10.76 -1.12
C SER A 183 9.06 9.40 -1.71
N ILE A 184 7.77 9.06 -1.90
CA ILE A 184 6.44 9.67 -1.65
C ILE A 184 5.52 8.58 -1.01
N VAL A 185 4.65 8.92 -0.06
CA VAL A 185 3.59 8.02 0.48
C VAL A 185 2.31 8.82 0.79
N ALA A 186 1.16 8.37 0.29
CA ALA A 186 -0.14 9.02 0.56
C ALA A 186 -0.56 8.85 2.04
N PRO A 187 -0.96 9.90 2.77
CA PRO A 187 -1.21 9.83 4.20
C PRO A 187 -2.68 10.03 4.62
N LYS A 188 -2.90 9.69 5.89
CA LYS A 188 -4.07 10.08 6.68
C LYS A 188 -4.25 11.61 6.73
N LEU A 189 -5.51 12.06 6.73
CA LEU A 189 -5.84 13.47 6.92
C LEU A 189 -5.43 13.93 8.34
N GLY A 190 -5.14 15.22 8.50
CA GLY A 190 -4.84 15.84 9.79
C GLY A 190 -5.81 16.98 10.08
N SER A 191 -5.91 17.38 11.34
CA SER A 191 -6.89 18.36 11.85
C SER A 191 -6.70 19.80 11.36
N PHE A 192 -5.60 20.09 10.68
CA PHE A 192 -5.26 21.41 10.13
C PHE A 192 -4.63 21.28 8.73
N PRO A 193 -4.70 22.33 7.88
CA PRO A 193 -4.01 22.36 6.60
C PRO A 193 -2.49 22.21 6.77
N GLY A 194 -1.89 21.28 6.06
CA GLY A 194 -0.48 20.97 6.15
C GLY A 194 -0.03 20.07 5.01
N ALA A 195 1.22 20.22 4.59
CA ALA A 195 1.84 19.47 3.52
C ALA A 195 3.30 19.16 3.85
N VAL A 196 3.86 18.13 3.21
CA VAL A 196 5.23 17.67 3.40
C VAL A 196 6.04 17.90 2.15
N ILE A 197 7.24 18.42 2.36
CA ILE A 197 8.08 18.99 1.34
C ILE A 197 9.34 18.15 1.19
N THR A 198 9.93 18.14 -0.01
CA THR A 198 11.27 17.55 -0.17
C THR A 198 12.31 18.42 0.53
N GLN A 199 13.50 17.89 0.85
CA GLN A 199 14.58 18.71 1.39
C GLN A 199 14.95 19.87 0.44
N GLY A 200 14.96 19.62 -0.87
CA GLY A 200 15.21 20.64 -1.88
C GLY A 200 14.16 21.75 -1.88
N ASP A 201 12.90 21.42 -1.64
CA ASP A 201 11.83 22.41 -1.49
C ASP A 201 11.88 23.14 -0.13
N GLY A 202 12.29 22.45 0.94
CA GLY A 202 12.59 23.07 2.23
C GLY A 202 13.65 24.16 2.14
N ILE A 203 14.72 23.94 1.36
CA ILE A 203 15.74 24.95 1.07
C ILE A 203 15.13 26.15 0.33
N LYS A 204 14.24 25.93 -0.65
CA LYS A 204 13.54 27.01 -1.36
C LYS A 204 12.63 27.83 -0.43
N ILE A 205 11.88 27.17 0.46
CA ILE A 205 11.03 27.84 1.46
C ILE A 205 11.89 28.66 2.43
N HIS A 206 12.98 28.08 2.96
CA HIS A 206 13.86 28.79 3.89
C HIS A 206 14.52 30.01 3.22
N SER A 207 14.96 29.87 1.96
CA SER A 207 15.45 30.99 1.14
C SER A 207 14.37 32.08 0.92
N TYR A 208 13.11 31.69 0.70
CA TYR A 208 12.00 32.64 0.58
C TYR A 208 11.74 33.40 1.89
N ILE A 209 11.70 32.70 3.04
CA ILE A 209 11.52 33.30 4.37
C ILE A 209 12.60 34.36 4.62
N ASN A 210 13.87 34.04 4.33
CA ASN A 210 14.98 34.98 4.54
C ASN A 210 15.02 36.14 3.51
N SER A 211 14.18 36.10 2.45
CA SER A 211 14.17 37.11 1.38
C SER A 211 13.18 38.27 1.58
N THR A 212 12.30 38.18 2.58
CA THR A 212 11.28 39.20 2.86
C THR A 212 10.96 39.24 4.36
N ARG A 213 10.72 40.44 4.91
CA ARG A 213 10.26 40.58 6.30
C ARG A 213 8.81 40.13 6.50
N ASN A 214 8.02 40.11 5.42
CA ASN A 214 6.62 39.70 5.41
C ASN A 214 6.48 38.43 4.55
N SER A 215 7.00 37.30 5.04
CA SER A 215 6.87 36.01 4.36
C SER A 215 5.48 35.42 4.60
N VAL A 216 4.70 35.22 3.53
CA VAL A 216 3.36 34.64 3.56
C VAL A 216 3.26 33.56 2.49
N ALA A 217 2.66 32.43 2.84
CA ALA A 217 2.42 31.31 1.94
C ALA A 217 1.02 30.75 2.18
N THR A 218 0.35 30.33 1.10
CA THR A 218 -0.97 29.70 1.16
C THR A 218 -0.83 28.23 0.81
N ILE A 219 -1.44 27.33 1.59
CA ILE A 219 -1.54 25.91 1.23
C ILE A 219 -2.86 25.73 0.48
N LEU A 220 -2.79 25.49 -0.84
CA LEU A 220 -3.98 25.28 -1.66
C LEU A 220 -4.58 23.89 -1.43
N PRO A 221 -5.85 23.65 -1.80
CA PRO A 221 -6.43 22.31 -1.79
C PRO A 221 -5.59 21.30 -2.58
N THR A 222 -5.52 20.07 -2.07
CA THR A 222 -4.90 18.95 -2.80
C THR A 222 -5.71 18.63 -4.05
N VAL A 223 -5.04 18.36 -5.17
CA VAL A 223 -5.63 18.00 -6.46
C VAL A 223 -5.09 16.65 -6.95
N SER A 224 -5.86 15.97 -7.80
CA SER A 224 -5.37 14.83 -8.59
C SER A 224 -4.91 15.36 -9.95
N ILE A 225 -3.75 14.89 -10.42
CA ILE A 225 -3.19 15.26 -11.72
C ILE A 225 -2.89 13.98 -12.48
N ASP A 226 -3.64 13.73 -13.55
CA ASP A 226 -3.45 12.56 -14.41
C ASP A 226 -2.40 12.81 -15.51
N ASN A 227 -1.98 11.77 -16.22
CA ASN A 227 -0.96 11.81 -17.28
C ASN A 227 0.45 12.27 -16.81
N PHE A 228 0.82 11.98 -15.56
CA PHE A 228 2.13 12.26 -15.00
C PHE A 228 3.21 11.36 -15.62
N LYS A 229 4.08 11.95 -16.46
CA LYS A 229 5.02 11.22 -17.34
C LYS A 229 6.12 10.40 -16.65
N GLN A 230 6.29 10.48 -15.34
CA GLN A 230 7.33 9.75 -14.59
C GLN A 230 6.79 8.44 -13.97
N ALA A 231 5.95 7.73 -14.71
CA ALA A 231 5.35 6.46 -14.29
C ALA A 231 5.38 5.43 -15.43
N PRO A 232 5.51 4.12 -15.12
CA PRO A 232 5.73 3.55 -13.79
C PRO A 232 7.19 3.68 -13.34
N VAL A 233 7.41 4.09 -12.09
CA VAL A 233 8.70 4.01 -11.39
C VAL A 233 8.51 3.19 -10.12
N VAL A 234 9.47 2.33 -9.79
CA VAL A 234 9.36 1.50 -8.58
C VAL A 234 9.43 2.39 -7.34
N ALA A 235 8.39 2.33 -6.50
CA ALA A 235 8.22 3.23 -5.36
C ALA A 235 9.39 3.11 -4.38
N PHE A 236 9.82 4.24 -3.81
CA PHE A 236 10.98 4.33 -2.90
C PHE A 236 10.90 3.35 -1.71
N PHE A 237 9.73 3.26 -1.09
CA PHE A 237 9.48 2.36 0.04
C PHE A 237 9.45 0.88 -0.38
N SER A 238 9.23 0.56 -1.66
CA SER A 238 9.14 -0.85 -2.07
C SER A 238 10.47 -1.52 -1.80
N SER A 239 10.45 -2.58 -1.00
CA SER A 239 11.65 -3.32 -0.63
C SER A 239 12.42 -3.84 -1.85
N ARG A 240 13.73 -4.06 -1.66
CA ARG A 240 14.69 -4.44 -2.71
C ARG A 240 15.40 -5.75 -2.42
N GLY A 241 15.67 -6.49 -3.48
CA GLY A 241 16.64 -7.57 -3.47
C GLY A 241 18.09 -7.09 -3.29
N PRO A 242 19.06 -8.02 -3.32
CA PRO A 242 18.84 -9.47 -3.32
C PRO A 242 18.23 -9.94 -1.99
N ALA A 243 17.76 -11.19 -1.89
CA ALA A 243 17.24 -11.71 -0.62
C ALA A 243 18.37 -11.82 0.43
N TYR A 244 18.15 -11.30 1.65
CA TYR A 244 19.18 -11.13 2.70
C TYR A 244 20.05 -12.39 2.94
N ASN A 245 19.41 -13.54 3.19
CA ASN A 245 20.11 -14.81 3.42
C ASN A 245 20.27 -15.69 2.16
N THR A 246 19.63 -15.34 1.04
CA THR A 246 19.61 -16.16 -0.19
C THR A 246 19.92 -15.34 -1.45
N PRO A 247 21.08 -14.67 -1.54
CA PRO A 247 21.31 -13.61 -2.51
C PRO A 247 21.35 -14.06 -3.98
N LYS A 248 21.45 -15.37 -4.23
CA LYS A 248 21.35 -15.98 -5.57
C LYS A 248 19.91 -16.01 -6.10
N LEU A 249 18.91 -15.82 -5.24
CA LEU A 249 17.50 -15.84 -5.61
C LEU A 249 17.04 -14.40 -5.91
N LEU A 250 16.81 -14.11 -7.18
CA LEU A 250 16.36 -12.79 -7.64
C LEU A 250 14.93 -12.52 -7.13
N ARG A 251 14.75 -11.38 -6.46
CA ARG A 251 13.48 -10.89 -5.91
C ARG A 251 13.47 -9.35 -5.90
N PRO A 252 12.29 -8.71 -5.94
CA PRO A 252 10.95 -9.28 -6.18
C PRO A 252 10.76 -9.72 -7.65
N ASP A 253 9.69 -10.48 -7.93
CA ASP A 253 9.47 -11.11 -9.24
C ASP A 253 8.89 -10.13 -10.27
N ILE A 254 7.93 -9.32 -9.82
CA ILE A 254 7.16 -8.41 -10.67
C ILE A 254 6.86 -7.10 -9.95
N ALA A 255 6.42 -6.09 -10.70
CA ALA A 255 6.03 -4.78 -10.20
C ALA A 255 4.61 -4.43 -10.65
N ALA A 256 3.81 -3.89 -9.75
CA ALA A 256 2.42 -3.50 -10.04
C ALA A 256 2.02 -2.21 -9.27
N PRO A 257 0.94 -1.53 -9.68
CA PRO A 257 0.47 -0.30 -9.06
C PRO A 257 0.29 -0.42 -7.53
N GLY A 258 1.12 0.30 -6.77
CA GLY A 258 1.11 0.26 -5.30
C GLY A 258 1.19 1.63 -4.65
N THR A 259 1.11 2.72 -5.42
CA THR A 259 1.21 4.10 -4.91
C THR A 259 -0.09 4.85 -5.17
N ALA A 260 -0.60 5.56 -4.16
CA ALA A 260 -1.80 6.39 -4.25
C ALA A 260 -3.03 5.66 -4.84
N ILE A 261 -3.27 4.43 -4.36
CA ILE A 261 -4.38 3.58 -4.78
C ILE A 261 -5.64 3.95 -3.99
N LEU A 262 -6.71 4.32 -4.69
CA LEU A 262 -8.06 4.49 -4.13
C LEU A 262 -8.70 3.11 -3.97
N ALA A 263 -9.19 2.79 -2.77
CA ALA A 263 -9.93 1.55 -2.50
C ALA A 263 -10.89 1.75 -1.32
N ALA A 264 -11.81 0.80 -1.14
CA ALA A 264 -12.81 0.82 -0.07
C ALA A 264 -12.16 0.88 1.33
N TRP A 265 -12.88 1.51 2.26
CA TRP A 265 -12.44 1.74 3.64
C TRP A 265 -13.60 1.47 4.62
N PRO A 266 -13.34 0.95 5.84
CA PRO A 266 -14.39 0.72 6.82
C PRO A 266 -15.01 2.04 7.33
N THR A 267 -16.33 2.05 7.46
CA THR A 267 -17.15 3.20 7.88
C THR A 267 -17.04 3.56 9.37
N ASN A 268 -16.22 2.86 10.16
CA ASN A 268 -16.05 3.09 11.59
C ASN A 268 -14.65 3.63 11.98
N ASP A 269 -13.74 3.88 11.03
CA ASP A 269 -12.49 4.59 11.30
C ASP A 269 -12.72 6.12 11.30
N THR A 270 -13.07 6.66 12.47
CA THR A 270 -13.28 8.10 12.62
C THR A 270 -12.00 8.91 12.44
N GLU A 271 -10.80 8.34 12.58
CA GLU A 271 -9.53 9.07 12.45
C GLU A 271 -9.17 9.44 10.99
N VAL A 272 -9.79 8.83 9.97
CA VAL A 272 -9.65 9.29 8.56
C VAL A 272 -10.66 10.37 8.18
N SER A 273 -11.60 10.69 9.07
CA SER A 273 -12.67 11.66 8.82
C SER A 273 -12.17 13.10 8.96
N ARG A 274 -12.86 14.04 8.31
CA ARG A 274 -12.75 15.46 8.72
C ARG A 274 -13.57 15.67 9.99
N SER A 275 -13.17 16.64 10.81
CA SER A 275 -13.97 17.05 11.97
C SER A 275 -15.39 17.42 11.53
N GLY A 276 -16.40 16.80 12.14
CA GLY A 276 -17.81 16.99 11.79
C GLY A 276 -18.27 16.35 10.47
N GLN A 277 -17.49 15.46 9.84
CA GLN A 277 -17.91 14.68 8.66
C GLN A 277 -17.95 13.18 8.97
N GLU A 278 -18.79 12.45 8.22
CA GLU A 278 -18.82 10.99 8.29
C GLU A 278 -17.51 10.35 7.76
N PRO A 279 -17.16 9.14 8.24
CA PRO A 279 -16.02 8.40 7.72
C PRO A 279 -16.15 8.09 6.23
N PRO A 280 -15.12 8.38 5.41
CA PRO A 280 -15.20 8.21 3.96
C PRO A 280 -15.19 6.72 3.56
N LEU A 281 -16.09 6.35 2.65
CA LEU A 281 -16.23 4.98 2.11
C LEU A 281 -15.00 4.48 1.34
N PHE A 282 -14.15 5.41 0.89
CA PHE A 282 -12.91 5.14 0.19
C PHE A 282 -11.78 5.94 0.82
N ASN A 283 -10.55 5.45 0.66
CA ASN A 283 -9.35 6.12 1.14
C ASN A 283 -8.22 5.95 0.10
N ILE A 284 -7.17 6.76 0.14
CA ILE A 284 -6.00 6.64 -0.75
C ILE A 284 -4.75 6.35 0.08
N LEU A 285 -4.09 5.22 -0.21
CA LEU A 285 -2.87 4.78 0.48
C LEU A 285 -1.82 4.25 -0.53
N SER A 286 -0.60 4.02 -0.05
CA SER A 286 0.48 3.36 -0.79
C SER A 286 1.05 2.18 0.01
N GLY A 287 1.53 1.15 -0.68
CA GLY A 287 2.20 -0.02 -0.10
C GLY A 287 2.31 -1.16 -1.11
N THR A 288 3.29 -2.05 -0.93
CA THR A 288 3.36 -3.33 -1.68
C THR A 288 2.18 -4.25 -1.36
N SER A 289 1.53 -4.03 -0.22
CA SER A 289 0.23 -4.62 0.09
C SER A 289 -0.88 -4.23 -0.89
N LEU A 290 -0.72 -3.15 -1.66
CA LEU A 290 -1.71 -2.69 -2.64
C LEU A 290 -1.36 -3.07 -4.07
N SER A 291 -0.09 -3.37 -4.37
CA SER A 291 0.32 -3.93 -5.66
C SER A 291 0.06 -5.44 -5.72
N CYS A 292 0.25 -6.16 -4.61
CA CYS A 292 -0.09 -7.57 -4.44
C CYS A 292 -1.50 -7.95 -4.98
N PRO A 293 -2.62 -7.29 -4.57
CA PRO A 293 -3.95 -7.62 -5.07
C PRO A 293 -4.20 -7.33 -6.56
N HIS A 294 -3.45 -6.41 -7.18
CA HIS A 294 -3.52 -6.22 -8.64
C HIS A 294 -3.00 -7.46 -9.38
N VAL A 295 -1.86 -8.01 -8.94
CA VAL A 295 -1.29 -9.24 -9.54
C VAL A 295 -2.18 -10.44 -9.24
N SER A 296 -2.71 -10.56 -8.02
CA SER A 296 -3.67 -11.61 -7.65
C SER A 296 -4.92 -11.62 -8.55
N ALA A 297 -5.43 -10.44 -8.90
CA ALA A 297 -6.58 -10.30 -9.79
C ALA A 297 -6.28 -10.67 -11.25
N ILE A 298 -5.10 -10.33 -11.75
CA ILE A 298 -4.62 -10.76 -13.07
C ILE A 298 -4.46 -12.28 -13.09
N ALA A 299 -3.82 -12.85 -12.06
CA ALA A 299 -3.63 -14.30 -11.93
C ALA A 299 -4.97 -15.07 -11.85
N ALA A 300 -5.95 -14.57 -11.11
CA ALA A 300 -7.29 -15.16 -11.05
C ALA A 300 -7.99 -15.13 -12.43
N THR A 301 -7.81 -14.04 -13.19
CA THR A 301 -8.33 -13.91 -14.55
C THR A 301 -7.63 -14.85 -15.54
N LEU A 302 -6.31 -15.02 -15.42
CA LEU A 302 -5.54 -15.99 -16.22
C LEU A 302 -5.95 -17.43 -15.91
N LYS A 303 -6.15 -17.76 -14.62
CA LYS A 303 -6.60 -19.08 -14.16
C LYS A 303 -8.02 -19.40 -14.63
N SER A 304 -8.93 -18.42 -14.66
CA SER A 304 -10.30 -18.65 -15.16
C SER A 304 -10.35 -18.90 -16.67
N GLN A 305 -9.44 -18.30 -17.43
CA GLN A 305 -9.28 -18.55 -18.88
C GLN A 305 -8.48 -19.82 -19.18
N ASN A 306 -7.57 -20.22 -18.27
CA ASN A 306 -6.70 -21.38 -18.43
C ASN A 306 -6.74 -22.27 -17.17
N PRO A 307 -7.83 -23.01 -16.90
CA PRO A 307 -8.02 -23.73 -15.64
C PRO A 307 -6.95 -24.78 -15.33
N THR A 308 -6.34 -25.36 -16.37
CA THR A 308 -5.29 -26.39 -16.27
C THR A 308 -3.89 -25.83 -16.02
N TRP A 309 -3.68 -24.51 -16.08
CA TRP A 309 -2.37 -23.92 -15.79
C TRP A 309 -1.99 -24.10 -14.32
N SER A 310 -0.73 -24.49 -14.10
CA SER A 310 -0.12 -24.58 -12.78
C SER A 310 0.22 -23.20 -12.22
N SER A 311 0.44 -23.11 -10.90
CA SER A 311 0.91 -21.88 -10.25
C SER A 311 2.19 -21.33 -10.90
N SER A 312 3.07 -22.19 -11.39
CA SER A 312 4.28 -21.77 -12.11
C SER A 312 3.98 -21.23 -13.51
N ALA A 313 3.03 -21.82 -14.25
CA ALA A 313 2.67 -21.35 -15.59
C ALA A 313 2.03 -19.94 -15.58
N ILE A 314 1.34 -19.57 -14.50
CA ILE A 314 0.73 -18.24 -14.31
C ILE A 314 1.76 -17.16 -13.91
N ARG A 315 2.98 -17.55 -13.55
CA ARG A 315 4.05 -16.64 -13.08
C ARG A 315 5.06 -16.23 -14.16
N ILE A 316 4.96 -16.81 -15.36
CA ILE A 316 5.85 -16.57 -16.52
C ILE A 316 5.34 -15.39 -17.33
#